data_AF-A0A927XZB0-F1
#
_entry.id   AF-A0A927XZB0-F1
#
_cell.length_a   1.000
_cell.length_b   1.000
_cell.length_c   1.000
_cell.angle_alpha   90.00
_cell.angle_beta   90.00
_cell.angle_gamma   90.00
#
_symmetry.space_group_name_H-M   'P 1'
#
loop_
_entity.id
_entity.type
_entity.pdbx_description
1 polymer ?
#
loop_
_entity_poly.entity_id
_entity_poly.type
_entity_poly.pdbx_seq_one_letter_code
_entity_poly.pdbx_strand_id
1 'polypeptide(L)'
;MMKRMSALLVALMLCLATVAACAEVALFETSQGLTIAVPADWSQLELDEEQKQQGYALMMVSADKSDLYVLIVSDVEDAFTAQEIVDAMKDDTYASMQAYTNAQGQEMVIYSYADQTMIGYLFCSDEGLLYNFGFMHLDGSALTDDAELLAVAQECMAATVLGEAAAEPAEEEGIIATIADGEVELMMVGIADGPVFPAPANWSDLELTEAEMAEGGLAAYSDEANGRSMLVMASEMANADNELLLSVYQNDAYYATAQLVTNEHGQEVVLYVTADLEMAGYSFVGQDGWLYNFIFALDGGDLTQNELMTELVSYCVSNTYFQ
;
A
#
# COMPACT_ATOMS: atom_id res chain seq x y z
N MET A 1 42.68 -32.25 -9.82
CA MET A 1 41.70 -31.17 -10.10
C MET A 1 40.23 -31.57 -9.92
N MET A 2 39.88 -32.86 -9.79
CA MET A 2 38.47 -33.31 -9.61
C MET A 2 37.94 -33.38 -8.16
N LYS A 3 38.74 -33.05 -7.13
CA LYS A 3 38.31 -33.15 -5.71
C LYS A 3 37.75 -31.85 -5.11
N ARG A 4 37.75 -30.73 -5.84
CA ARG A 4 37.24 -29.43 -5.35
C ARG A 4 35.80 -29.11 -5.80
N MET A 5 35.25 -29.79 -6.81
CA MET A 5 33.85 -29.60 -7.21
C MET A 5 32.84 -30.32 -6.31
N SER A 6 33.25 -31.38 -5.60
CA SER A 6 32.34 -32.12 -4.72
C SER A 6 32.08 -31.42 -3.38
N ALA A 7 33.01 -30.56 -2.91
CA ALA A 7 32.82 -29.79 -1.68
C ALA A 7 31.88 -28.59 -1.89
N LEU A 8 31.86 -28.01 -3.10
CA LEU A 8 30.96 -26.90 -3.42
C LEU A 8 29.51 -27.35 -3.56
N LEU A 9 29.27 -28.56 -4.10
CA LEU A 9 27.91 -29.12 -4.21
C LEU A 9 27.32 -29.54 -2.84
N VAL A 10 28.15 -29.99 -1.90
CA VAL A 10 27.70 -30.33 -0.54
C VAL A 10 27.46 -29.07 0.28
N ALA A 11 28.25 -28.01 0.08
CA ALA A 11 27.98 -26.69 0.67
C ALA A 11 26.70 -26.05 0.10
N LEU A 12 26.46 -26.17 -1.22
CA LEU A 12 25.22 -25.67 -1.82
C LEU A 12 23.98 -26.48 -1.38
N MET A 13 24.09 -27.80 -1.18
CA MET A 13 22.99 -28.61 -0.67
C MET A 13 22.74 -28.45 0.83
N LEU A 14 23.75 -28.08 1.63
CA LEU A 14 23.56 -27.71 3.04
C LEU A 14 22.97 -26.31 3.23
N CYS A 15 23.10 -25.42 2.23
CA CYS A 15 22.38 -24.14 2.19
C CYS A 15 20.92 -24.27 1.70
N LEU A 16 20.50 -25.44 1.21
CA LEU A 16 19.14 -25.68 0.70
C LEU A 16 18.29 -26.60 1.60
N ALA A 17 18.80 -26.94 2.79
CA ALA A 17 18.10 -27.76 3.79
C ALA A 17 18.03 -27.11 5.18
N THR A 18 18.15 -25.78 5.22
CA THR A 18 17.53 -24.98 6.28
C THR A 18 16.47 -24.12 5.61
N VAL A 19 15.43 -24.79 5.12
CA VAL A 19 14.09 -24.24 5.34
C VAL A 19 13.98 -24.25 6.86
N ALA A 20 14.46 -23.18 7.50
CA ALA A 20 13.84 -22.76 8.74
C ALA A 20 12.36 -22.79 8.41
N ALA A 21 11.56 -23.48 9.23
CA ALA A 21 10.13 -23.30 9.16
C ALA A 21 9.95 -21.79 9.31
N CYS A 22 9.72 -21.07 8.21
CA CYS A 22 9.24 -19.71 8.31
C CYS A 22 8.01 -19.85 9.17
N ALA A 23 8.02 -19.20 10.33
CA ALA A 23 6.79 -19.06 11.07
C ALA A 23 5.80 -18.48 10.06
N GLU A 24 4.65 -19.12 9.86
CA GLU A 24 3.61 -18.48 9.08
C GLU A 24 3.31 -17.18 9.83
N VAL A 25 3.47 -16.05 9.17
CA VAL A 25 3.27 -14.72 9.78
C VAL A 25 1.93 -14.20 9.27
N ALA A 26 1.03 -13.84 10.18
CA ALA A 26 -0.19 -13.12 9.87
C ALA A 26 0.12 -11.61 9.77
N LEU A 27 -0.52 -10.93 8.83
CA LEU A 27 -0.43 -9.47 8.73
C LEU A 27 -1.56 -8.85 9.54
N PHE A 28 -1.20 -7.87 10.37
CA PHE A 28 -2.12 -7.05 11.15
C PHE A 28 -1.99 -5.61 10.70
N GLU A 29 -3.09 -5.01 10.29
CA GLU A 29 -3.16 -3.61 9.91
C GLU A 29 -3.78 -2.80 11.06
N THR A 30 -3.09 -1.75 11.48
CA THR A 30 -3.60 -0.81 12.47
C THR A 30 -4.45 0.26 11.79
N SER A 31 -5.30 0.95 12.54
CA SER A 31 -6.07 2.10 12.02
C SER A 31 -5.22 3.29 11.56
N GLN A 32 -3.89 3.22 11.68
CA GLN A 32 -2.95 4.27 11.31
C GLN A 32 -2.12 3.87 10.07
N GLY A 33 -2.59 2.89 9.29
CA GLY A 33 -1.91 2.41 8.07
C GLY A 33 -0.64 1.60 8.30
N LEU A 34 -0.26 1.39 9.56
CA LEU A 34 0.85 0.50 9.91
C LEU A 34 0.44 -0.96 9.71
N THR A 35 1.14 -1.66 8.81
CA THR A 35 1.04 -3.11 8.62
C THR A 35 2.19 -3.80 9.33
N ILE A 36 1.88 -4.72 10.24
CA ILE A 36 2.86 -5.46 11.02
C ILE A 36 2.66 -6.95 10.83
N ALA A 37 3.75 -7.68 10.82
CA ALA A 37 3.71 -9.12 10.73
C ALA A 37 3.79 -9.71 12.16
N VAL A 38 2.88 -10.61 12.49
CA VAL A 38 2.80 -11.32 13.78
C VAL A 38 2.78 -12.82 13.55
N PRO A 39 3.43 -13.66 14.37
CA PRO A 39 3.38 -15.11 14.16
C PRO A 39 1.94 -15.64 14.22
N ALA A 40 1.56 -16.50 13.27
CA ALA A 40 0.17 -16.90 13.03
C ALA A 40 -0.42 -17.75 14.17
N ASP A 41 0.41 -18.40 14.97
CA ASP A 41 0.00 -19.19 16.13
C ASP A 41 -0.09 -18.36 17.43
N TRP A 42 0.21 -17.05 17.36
CA TRP A 42 0.11 -16.15 18.49
C TRP A 42 -1.30 -15.57 18.59
N SER A 43 -1.73 -15.32 19.82
CA SER A 43 -3.08 -14.83 20.11
C SER A 43 -3.05 -13.47 20.79
N GLN A 44 -3.95 -12.57 20.37
CA GLN A 44 -4.08 -11.25 20.95
C GLN A 44 -4.61 -11.33 22.38
N LEU A 45 -4.01 -10.54 23.28
CA LEU A 45 -4.50 -10.29 24.62
C LEU A 45 -5.37 -9.03 24.63
N GLU A 46 -6.45 -9.07 25.40
CA GLU A 46 -7.29 -7.89 25.63
C GLU A 46 -6.53 -6.87 26.49
N LEU A 47 -6.44 -5.63 26.02
CA LEU A 47 -5.80 -4.55 26.73
C LEU A 47 -6.76 -3.93 27.76
N ASP A 48 -6.29 -3.76 28.99
CA ASP A 48 -7.01 -2.99 29.99
C ASP A 48 -6.84 -1.48 29.80
N GLU A 49 -7.59 -0.69 30.57
CA GLU A 49 -7.58 0.77 30.46
C GLU A 49 -6.25 1.39 30.92
N GLU A 50 -5.50 0.73 31.82
CA GLU A 50 -4.20 1.21 32.26
C GLU A 50 -3.17 1.05 31.14
N GLN A 51 -3.17 -0.10 30.47
CA GLN A 51 -2.33 -0.39 29.32
C GLN A 51 -2.61 0.56 28.15
N LYS A 52 -3.88 0.80 27.82
CA LYS A 52 -4.24 1.78 26.79
C LYS A 52 -3.75 3.18 27.13
N GLN A 53 -3.85 3.60 28.40
CA GLN A 53 -3.34 4.91 28.85
C GLN A 53 -1.80 5.00 28.79
N GLN A 54 -1.10 3.88 28.86
CA GLN A 54 0.35 3.79 28.68
C GLN A 54 0.78 3.70 27.21
N GLY A 55 -0.17 3.77 26.26
CA GLY A 55 0.11 3.74 24.82
C GLY A 55 0.22 2.35 24.22
N TYR A 56 -0.14 1.28 24.95
CA TYR A 56 -0.21 -0.05 24.35
C TYR A 56 -1.29 -0.09 23.28
N ALA A 57 -0.90 -0.46 22.07
CA ALA A 57 -1.81 -0.63 20.94
C ALA A 57 -2.05 -2.12 20.62
N LEU A 58 -1.07 -2.99 20.89
CA LEU A 58 -1.20 -4.43 20.71
C LEU A 58 -0.40 -5.18 21.77
N MET A 59 -0.96 -6.30 22.25
CA MET A 59 -0.25 -7.32 23.01
C MET A 59 -0.65 -8.69 22.48
N MET A 60 0.33 -9.54 22.22
CA MET A 60 0.13 -10.91 21.76
C MET A 60 0.96 -11.89 22.58
N VAL A 61 0.43 -13.10 22.73
CA VAL A 61 1.08 -14.18 23.46
C VAL A 61 1.25 -15.41 22.56
N SER A 62 2.40 -16.09 22.69
CA SER A 62 2.67 -17.34 21.97
C SER A 62 1.65 -18.45 22.30
N ALA A 63 1.54 -19.44 21.41
CA ALA A 63 0.60 -20.56 21.56
C ALA A 63 0.78 -21.33 22.87
N ASP A 64 2.01 -21.50 23.34
CA ASP A 64 2.39 -22.15 24.59
C ASP A 64 2.47 -21.20 25.79
N LYS A 65 2.26 -19.89 25.56
CA LYS A 65 2.24 -18.82 26.55
C LYS A 65 3.57 -18.56 27.25
N SER A 66 4.68 -18.84 26.59
CA SER A 66 6.02 -18.47 27.04
C SER A 66 6.38 -17.03 26.70
N ASP A 67 5.91 -16.50 25.56
CA ASP A 67 6.45 -15.29 24.97
C ASP A 67 5.39 -14.22 24.73
N LEU A 68 5.85 -12.98 24.76
CA LEU A 68 5.04 -11.79 24.64
C LEU A 68 5.61 -10.87 23.55
N TYR A 69 4.70 -10.38 22.71
CA TYR A 69 4.96 -9.37 21.69
C TYR A 69 4.08 -8.17 22.00
N VAL A 70 4.69 -6.99 22.08
CA VAL A 70 3.99 -5.75 22.42
C VAL A 70 4.27 -4.67 21.38
N LEU A 71 3.25 -3.88 21.09
CA LEU A 71 3.36 -2.62 20.35
C LEU A 71 2.90 -1.48 21.27
N ILE A 72 3.79 -0.52 21.47
CA ILE A 72 3.50 0.74 22.15
C ILE A 72 3.60 1.86 21.11
N VAL A 73 2.58 2.70 21.05
CA VAL A 73 2.53 3.87 20.18
C VAL A 73 2.55 5.11 21.07
N SER A 74 3.42 6.06 20.73
CA SER A 74 3.56 7.32 21.48
C SER A 74 3.65 8.50 20.53
N ASP A 75 2.99 9.59 20.89
CA ASP A 75 3.07 10.87 20.20
C ASP A 75 4.35 11.59 20.65
N VAL A 76 5.14 12.05 19.69
CA VAL A 76 6.34 12.85 19.92
C VAL A 76 6.25 14.18 19.17
N GLU A 77 6.73 15.25 19.81
CA GLU A 77 6.56 16.63 19.31
C GLU A 77 7.17 16.86 17.92
N ASP A 78 8.25 16.16 17.58
CA ASP A 78 8.94 16.24 16.30
C ASP A 78 9.28 14.83 15.81
N ALA A 79 9.16 14.60 14.49
CA ALA A 79 9.61 13.37 13.87
C ALA A 79 11.12 13.19 14.04
N PHE A 80 11.55 11.99 14.45
CA PHE A 80 12.96 11.67 14.64
C PHE A 80 13.46 10.72 13.56
N THR A 81 14.64 11.01 13.02
CA THR A 81 15.40 10.02 12.25
C THR A 81 15.85 8.87 13.16
N ALA A 82 16.11 7.70 12.58
CA ALA A 82 16.61 6.56 13.37
C ALA A 82 17.91 6.89 14.13
N GLN A 83 18.77 7.75 13.57
CA GLN A 83 19.99 8.16 14.23
C GLN A 83 19.75 9.08 15.42
N GLU A 84 18.77 9.99 15.33
CA GLU A 84 18.39 10.86 16.46
C GLU A 84 17.76 10.06 17.59
N ILE A 85 16.96 9.04 17.28
CA ILE A 85 16.45 8.08 18.25
C ILE A 85 17.60 7.37 18.97
N VAL A 86 18.57 6.82 18.22
CA VAL A 86 19.75 6.18 18.81
C VAL A 86 20.49 7.14 19.74
N ASP A 87 20.63 8.40 19.34
CA ASP A 87 21.31 9.42 20.14
C ASP A 87 20.53 9.79 21.40
N ALA A 88 19.20 9.84 21.33
CA ALA A 88 18.31 10.14 22.45
C ALA A 88 18.22 8.99 23.47
N MET A 89 18.32 7.75 23.02
CA MET A 89 18.20 6.55 23.87
C MET A 89 19.53 6.12 24.52
N LYS A 90 20.64 6.85 24.31
CA LYS A 90 21.95 6.57 24.90
C LYS A 90 21.92 6.70 26.43
N ASP A 91 21.53 5.63 27.11
CA ASP A 91 21.63 5.46 28.55
C ASP A 91 22.10 4.04 28.94
N ASP A 92 22.18 3.75 30.23
CA ASP A 92 22.59 2.44 30.75
C ASP A 92 21.49 1.36 30.66
N THR A 93 20.32 1.68 30.09
CA THR A 93 19.16 0.76 29.98
C THR A 93 19.34 -0.25 28.84
N TYR A 94 20.12 0.10 27.81
CA TYR A 94 20.27 -0.71 26.59
C TYR A 94 21.64 -1.37 26.47
N ALA A 95 21.67 -2.67 26.14
CA ALA A 95 22.90 -3.40 25.80
C ALA A 95 23.40 -3.05 24.39
N SER A 96 22.47 -2.84 23.46
CA SER A 96 22.77 -2.47 22.08
C SER A 96 21.66 -1.61 21.51
N MET A 97 22.04 -0.64 20.67
CA MET A 97 21.12 0.13 19.83
C MET A 97 21.81 0.43 18.50
N GLN A 98 21.10 0.23 17.40
CA GLN A 98 21.65 0.47 16.08
C GLN A 98 20.57 0.95 15.12
N ALA A 99 20.87 2.02 14.38
CA ALA A 99 20.10 2.43 13.23
C ALA A 99 20.24 1.39 12.10
N TYR A 100 19.12 0.99 11.53
CA TYR A 100 18.99 -0.04 10.52
C TYR A 100 17.95 0.38 9.51
N THR A 101 18.15 0.07 8.24
CA THR A 101 17.15 0.26 7.20
C THR A 101 16.62 -1.11 6.81
N ASN A 102 15.30 -1.34 6.93
CA ASN A 102 14.70 -2.62 6.58
C ASN A 102 14.68 -2.84 5.06
N ALA A 103 14.19 -4.02 4.63
CA ALA A 103 14.13 -4.37 3.22
C ALA A 103 13.21 -3.45 2.39
N GLN A 104 12.29 -2.74 3.06
CA GLN A 104 11.34 -1.79 2.46
C GLN A 104 11.86 -0.34 2.44
N GLY A 105 13.10 -0.10 2.88
CA GLY A 105 13.69 1.24 2.89
C GLY A 105 13.35 2.08 4.12
N GLN A 106 12.63 1.53 5.09
CA GLN A 106 12.24 2.24 6.32
C GLN A 106 13.40 2.31 7.31
N GLU A 107 13.70 3.50 7.82
CA GLU A 107 14.68 3.70 8.88
C GLU A 107 14.11 3.28 10.24
N MET A 108 14.83 2.43 10.94
CA MET A 108 14.45 1.83 12.21
C MET A 108 15.62 1.83 13.18
N VAL A 109 15.33 1.66 14.46
CA VAL A 109 16.32 1.37 15.50
C VAL A 109 16.06 0.00 16.06
N ILE A 110 17.05 -0.88 15.98
CA ILE A 110 17.03 -2.18 16.65
C ILE A 110 17.71 -2.03 17.99
N TYR A 111 17.10 -2.54 19.05
CA TYR A 111 17.64 -2.42 20.40
C TYR A 111 17.53 -3.73 21.20
N SER A 112 18.33 -3.82 22.26
CA SER A 112 18.19 -4.83 23.31
C SER A 112 18.44 -4.19 24.69
N TYR A 113 17.72 -4.66 25.70
CA TYR A 113 17.92 -4.18 27.08
C TYR A 113 19.22 -4.73 27.68
N ALA A 114 19.81 -3.97 28.60
CA ALA A 114 21.04 -4.31 29.29
C ALA A 114 20.94 -5.61 30.10
N ASP A 115 19.76 -5.88 30.66
CA ASP A 115 19.44 -7.11 31.39
C ASP A 115 19.01 -8.28 30.49
N GLN A 116 18.98 -8.06 29.17
CA GLN A 116 18.60 -9.02 28.13
C GLN A 116 17.19 -9.56 28.27
N THR A 117 16.29 -8.89 28.99
CA THR A 117 14.89 -9.33 29.12
C THR A 117 14.04 -9.00 27.89
N MET A 118 14.50 -8.06 27.06
CA MET A 118 13.78 -7.59 25.89
C MET A 118 14.73 -7.34 24.72
N ILE A 119 14.29 -7.74 23.54
CA ILE A 119 14.76 -7.22 22.26
C ILE A 119 13.61 -6.50 21.57
N GLY A 120 13.94 -5.54 20.73
CA GLY A 120 12.91 -4.78 20.04
C GLY A 120 13.44 -4.00 18.87
N TYR A 121 12.50 -3.40 18.17
CA TYR A 121 12.79 -2.39 17.17
C TYR A 121 11.76 -1.28 17.26
N LEU A 122 12.13 -0.10 16.81
CA LEU A 122 11.23 1.03 16.83
C LEU A 122 11.55 2.00 15.70
N PHE A 123 10.59 2.81 15.30
CA PHE A 123 10.76 3.87 14.31
C PHE A 123 9.75 4.99 14.57
N CYS A 124 10.02 6.16 14.00
CA CYS A 124 9.11 7.29 14.03
C CYS A 124 8.49 7.48 12.65
N SER A 125 7.18 7.74 12.58
CA SER A 125 6.57 8.24 11.34
C SER A 125 6.92 9.71 11.12
N ASP A 126 6.67 10.18 9.89
CA ASP A 126 6.81 11.59 9.52
C ASP A 126 5.83 12.50 10.27
N GLU A 127 4.74 11.93 10.80
CA GLU A 127 3.73 12.63 11.61
C GLU A 127 4.10 12.71 13.10
N GLY A 128 5.26 12.17 13.51
CA GLY A 128 5.66 12.17 14.91
C GLY A 128 5.02 11.05 15.75
N LEU A 129 4.60 9.95 15.13
CA LEU A 129 4.19 8.74 15.87
C LEU A 129 5.38 7.80 16.03
N LEU A 130 5.77 7.55 17.28
CA LEU A 130 6.81 6.60 17.65
C LEU A 130 6.18 5.22 17.89
N TYR A 131 6.54 4.26 17.04
CA TYR A 131 6.12 2.87 17.13
C TYR A 131 7.24 2.04 17.76
N ASN A 132 6.97 1.43 18.91
CA ASN A 132 7.93 0.61 19.64
C ASN A 132 7.44 -0.84 19.80
N PHE A 133 8.23 -1.76 19.27
CA PHE A 133 7.96 -3.19 19.24
C PHE A 133 8.88 -3.94 20.20
N GLY A 134 8.31 -4.66 21.15
CA GLY A 134 9.06 -5.43 22.15
C GLY A 134 8.73 -6.91 22.11
N PHE A 135 9.78 -7.74 22.21
CA PHE A 135 9.69 -9.20 22.35
C PHE A 135 10.37 -9.61 23.66
N MET A 136 9.68 -10.41 24.47
CA MET A 136 10.18 -10.87 25.77
C MET A 136 9.53 -12.19 26.19
N HIS A 137 10.17 -12.92 27.10
CA HIS A 137 9.50 -14.00 27.83
C HIS A 137 8.48 -13.42 28.81
N LEU A 138 7.29 -14.03 28.87
CA LEU A 138 6.20 -13.64 29.77
C LEU A 138 6.60 -13.75 31.26
N ASP A 139 7.54 -14.64 31.58
CA ASP A 139 8.06 -14.82 32.93
C ASP A 139 9.19 -13.82 33.29
N GLY A 140 9.59 -12.96 32.36
CA GLY A 140 10.64 -11.96 32.52
C GLY A 140 12.06 -12.54 32.57
N SER A 141 12.24 -13.79 32.15
CA SER A 141 13.57 -14.38 32.02
C SER A 141 14.38 -13.73 30.90
N ALA A 142 15.71 -13.82 31.00
CA ALA A 142 16.62 -13.23 30.03
C ALA A 142 16.64 -14.05 28.72
N LEU A 143 16.67 -13.36 27.59
CA LEU A 143 16.70 -13.88 26.22
C LEU A 143 18.09 -14.40 25.79
N THR A 144 18.96 -14.72 26.74
CA THR A 144 20.34 -15.14 26.43
C THR A 144 20.31 -16.43 25.60
N ASP A 145 20.89 -16.38 24.40
CA ASP A 145 20.92 -17.48 23.42
C ASP A 145 19.54 -17.93 22.88
N ASP A 146 18.49 -17.11 23.04
CA ASP A 146 17.19 -17.37 22.44
C ASP A 146 17.17 -17.01 20.95
N ALA A 147 17.66 -17.95 20.14
CA ALA A 147 17.70 -17.82 18.70
C ALA A 147 16.30 -17.87 18.06
N GLU A 148 15.30 -18.44 18.74
CA GLU A 148 13.94 -18.59 18.20
C GLU A 148 13.19 -17.27 18.27
N LEU A 149 13.14 -16.65 19.45
CA LEU A 149 12.49 -15.34 19.61
C LEU A 149 13.23 -14.24 18.83
N LEU A 150 14.56 -14.35 18.71
CA LEU A 150 15.34 -13.45 17.85
C LEU A 150 14.96 -13.60 16.37
N ALA A 151 14.77 -14.82 15.88
CA ALA A 151 14.36 -15.06 14.50
C ALA A 151 12.94 -14.50 14.25
N VAL A 152 12.02 -14.70 15.19
CA VAL A 152 10.67 -14.12 15.15
C VAL A 152 10.75 -12.59 15.08
N ALA A 153 11.52 -11.96 15.96
CA ALA A 153 11.67 -10.50 15.98
C ALA A 153 12.24 -9.96 14.65
N GLN A 154 13.18 -10.68 14.04
CA GLN A 154 13.76 -10.33 12.75
C GLN A 154 12.75 -10.48 11.60
N GLU A 155 11.94 -11.54 11.60
CA GLU A 155 10.88 -11.75 10.61
C GLU A 155 9.81 -10.67 10.72
N CYS A 156 9.34 -10.37 11.94
CA CYS A 156 8.40 -9.28 12.19
C CYS A 156 8.96 -7.94 11.72
N MET A 157 10.21 -7.59 12.09
CA MET A 157 10.85 -6.34 11.67
C MET A 157 10.99 -6.23 10.15
N ALA A 158 11.38 -7.31 9.48
CA ALA A 158 11.58 -7.31 8.03
C ALA A 158 10.26 -7.14 7.25
N ALA A 159 9.15 -7.61 7.82
CA ALA A 159 7.82 -7.55 7.23
C ALA A 159 6.97 -6.38 7.73
N THR A 160 7.40 -5.66 8.78
CA THR A 160 6.76 -4.42 9.20
C THR A 160 6.94 -3.34 8.14
N VAL A 161 5.81 -2.81 7.71
CA VAL A 161 5.72 -1.73 6.73
C VAL A 161 4.83 -0.67 7.35
N LEU A 162 5.40 0.50 7.63
CA LEU A 162 4.57 1.69 7.68
C LEU A 162 4.16 1.94 6.23
N GLY A 163 2.92 1.58 5.88
CA GLY A 163 2.39 2.04 4.61
C GLY A 163 2.47 3.57 4.61
N GLU A 164 2.45 4.20 3.43
CA GLU A 164 1.72 5.46 3.39
C GLU A 164 0.39 5.18 4.07
N ALA A 165 -0.01 6.01 5.05
CA ALA A 165 -1.29 5.87 5.72
C ALA A 165 -2.26 5.42 4.65
N ALA A 166 -2.73 4.15 4.70
CA ALA A 166 -3.62 3.64 3.68
C ALA A 166 -4.68 4.71 3.63
N ALA A 167 -4.68 5.50 2.55
CA ALA A 167 -5.37 6.79 2.56
C ALA A 167 -6.73 6.42 3.12
N GLU A 168 -7.06 6.88 4.34
CA GLU A 168 -8.30 6.42 5.00
C GLU A 168 -9.30 6.46 3.86
N PRO A 169 -9.94 5.34 3.45
CA PRO A 169 -10.65 5.28 2.18
C PRO A 169 -11.55 6.50 2.23
N ALA A 170 -11.16 7.54 1.46
CA ALA A 170 -11.40 8.94 1.86
C ALA A 170 -12.82 8.95 2.37
N GLU A 171 -13.04 9.14 3.69
CA GLU A 171 -14.36 8.97 4.33
C GLU A 171 -15.35 9.33 3.25
N GLU A 172 -16.10 8.36 2.71
CA GLU A 172 -16.87 8.55 1.48
C GLU A 172 -17.86 9.70 1.75
N GLU A 173 -17.40 10.93 1.62
CA GLU A 173 -18.20 12.11 1.42
C GLU A 173 -18.59 11.92 -0.03
N GLY A 174 -19.55 11.01 -0.22
CA GLY A 174 -20.28 10.82 -1.45
C GLY A 174 -20.83 12.18 -1.81
N ILE A 175 -20.10 12.91 -2.65
CA ILE A 175 -20.65 14.05 -3.34
C ILE A 175 -21.63 13.45 -4.34
N ILE A 176 -22.90 13.38 -3.95
CA ILE A 176 -23.99 13.01 -4.85
C ILE A 176 -24.05 14.07 -5.95
N ALA A 177 -23.40 13.79 -7.08
CA ALA A 177 -23.53 14.57 -8.29
C ALA A 177 -24.54 13.88 -9.21
N THR A 178 -25.67 14.53 -9.46
CA THR A 178 -26.67 14.05 -10.42
C THR A 178 -26.30 14.51 -11.83
N ILE A 179 -25.99 13.57 -12.72
CA ILE A 179 -25.74 13.84 -14.15
C ILE A 179 -26.99 13.45 -14.96
N ALA A 180 -27.66 14.45 -15.56
CA ALA A 180 -28.76 14.37 -16.55
C ALA A 180 -29.97 13.44 -16.24
N ASP A 181 -30.87 13.30 -17.23
CA ASP A 181 -32.19 12.61 -17.20
C ASP A 181 -32.12 11.08 -16.90
N GLY A 182 -30.96 10.57 -16.48
CA GLY A 182 -30.76 9.23 -15.93
C GLY A 182 -29.83 9.32 -14.72
N GLU A 183 -30.38 9.08 -13.52
CA GLU A 183 -29.65 9.23 -12.26
C GLU A 183 -28.44 8.28 -12.19
N VAL A 184 -27.23 8.82 -12.41
CA VAL A 184 -25.97 8.19 -12.02
C VAL A 184 -25.48 8.91 -10.77
N GLU A 185 -25.42 8.18 -9.66
CA GLU A 185 -24.78 8.65 -8.43
C GLU A 185 -23.27 8.42 -8.59
N LEU A 186 -22.46 9.39 -8.16
CA LEU A 186 -21.01 9.32 -8.25
C LEU A 186 -20.40 9.29 -6.84
N MET A 187 -19.31 8.54 -6.69
CA MET A 187 -18.46 8.50 -5.51
C MET A 187 -17.03 8.89 -5.91
N MET A 188 -16.34 9.64 -5.06
CA MET A 188 -14.92 9.93 -5.28
C MET A 188 -14.09 8.75 -4.79
N VAL A 189 -13.24 8.21 -5.65
CA VAL A 189 -12.36 7.07 -5.38
C VAL A 189 -10.92 7.56 -5.43
N GLY A 190 -10.14 7.25 -4.38
CA GLY A 190 -8.70 7.53 -4.34
C GLY A 190 -7.89 6.27 -4.63
N ILE A 191 -6.81 6.40 -5.39
CA ILE A 191 -5.73 5.41 -5.50
C ILE A 191 -4.59 5.88 -4.59
N ALA A 192 -4.01 4.98 -3.79
CA ALA A 192 -2.83 5.29 -2.97
C ALA A 192 -1.69 5.83 -3.86
N ASP A 193 -1.02 6.91 -3.44
CA ASP A 193 -0.02 7.64 -4.24
C ASP A 193 -0.51 8.18 -5.60
N GLY A 194 -1.82 8.13 -5.86
CA GLY A 194 -2.38 8.32 -7.18
C GLY A 194 -3.46 9.40 -7.25
N PRO A 195 -4.22 9.41 -8.36
CA PRO A 195 -5.30 10.36 -8.53
C PRO A 195 -6.54 9.96 -7.71
N VAL A 196 -7.29 10.99 -7.34
CA VAL A 196 -8.68 10.90 -6.90
C VAL A 196 -9.57 11.17 -8.09
N PHE A 197 -10.56 10.31 -8.33
CA PHE A 197 -11.44 10.37 -9.50
C PHE A 197 -12.88 9.99 -9.15
N PRO A 198 -13.89 10.53 -9.85
CA PRO A 198 -15.27 10.09 -9.65
C PRO A 198 -15.54 8.77 -10.38
N ALA A 199 -16.17 7.83 -9.68
CA ALA A 199 -16.68 6.57 -10.21
C ALA A 199 -18.21 6.49 -9.99
N PRO A 200 -18.97 5.79 -10.85
CA PRO A 200 -20.39 5.54 -10.62
C PRO A 200 -20.67 4.69 -9.38
N ALA A 201 -21.31 5.28 -8.37
CA ALA A 201 -21.63 4.64 -7.09
C ALA A 201 -22.70 3.54 -7.22
N ASN A 202 -23.51 3.57 -8.29
CA ASN A 202 -24.52 2.56 -8.57
C ASN A 202 -24.03 1.43 -9.48
N TRP A 203 -22.75 1.45 -9.89
CA TRP A 203 -22.15 0.36 -10.65
C TRP A 203 -21.59 -0.68 -9.70
N SER A 204 -21.55 -1.94 -10.14
CA SER A 204 -20.95 -3.02 -9.36
C SER A 204 -19.44 -3.01 -9.56
N ASP A 205 -18.68 -3.19 -8.47
CA ASP A 205 -17.27 -3.53 -8.56
C ASP A 205 -17.09 -4.85 -9.30
N LEU A 206 -16.19 -4.86 -10.27
CA LEU A 206 -15.73 -6.07 -10.93
C LEU A 206 -14.44 -6.53 -10.27
N GLU A 207 -14.40 -7.79 -9.87
CA GLU A 207 -13.17 -8.42 -9.40
C GLU A 207 -12.16 -8.49 -10.56
N LEU A 208 -11.03 -7.80 -10.40
CA LEU A 208 -9.93 -7.88 -11.33
C LEU A 208 -9.24 -9.24 -11.22
N THR A 209 -8.94 -9.84 -12.36
CA THR A 209 -8.13 -11.05 -12.42
C THR A 209 -6.67 -10.76 -12.07
N GLU A 210 -5.92 -11.78 -11.66
CA GLU A 210 -4.47 -11.66 -11.44
C GLU A 210 -3.72 -11.12 -12.67
N ALA A 211 -4.19 -11.46 -13.87
CA ALA A 211 -3.61 -10.97 -15.11
C ALA A 211 -3.86 -9.46 -15.30
N GLU A 212 -5.07 -8.99 -15.03
CA GLU A 212 -5.42 -7.57 -15.14
C GLU A 212 -4.69 -6.73 -14.10
N MET A 213 -4.59 -7.21 -12.85
CA MET A 213 -3.78 -6.56 -11.82
C MET A 213 -2.30 -6.50 -12.23
N ALA A 214 -1.76 -7.57 -12.83
CA ALA A 214 -0.38 -7.59 -13.33
C ALA A 214 -0.14 -6.66 -14.53
N GLU A 215 -1.18 -6.35 -15.30
CA GLU A 215 -1.17 -5.35 -16.38
C GLU A 215 -1.40 -3.91 -15.89
N GLY A 216 -1.55 -3.72 -14.57
CA GLY A 216 -1.73 -2.42 -13.94
C GLY A 216 -3.18 -2.01 -13.74
N GLY A 217 -4.14 -2.95 -13.82
CA GLY A 217 -5.53 -2.73 -13.46
C GLY A 217 -5.66 -2.37 -11.98
N LEU A 218 -6.29 -1.22 -11.70
CA LEU A 218 -6.47 -0.68 -10.35
C LEU A 218 -7.91 -0.81 -9.85
N ALA A 219 -8.88 -0.56 -10.74
CA ALA A 219 -10.29 -0.68 -10.42
C ALA A 219 -11.10 -0.97 -11.69
N ALA A 220 -12.18 -1.73 -11.55
CA ALA A 220 -13.13 -1.98 -12.63
C ALA A 220 -14.57 -1.93 -12.10
N TYR A 221 -15.45 -1.29 -12.85
CA TYR A 221 -16.85 -1.07 -12.51
C TYR A 221 -17.74 -1.45 -13.68
N SER A 222 -18.94 -1.97 -13.40
CA SER A 222 -19.91 -2.39 -14.41
C SER A 222 -21.36 -2.05 -14.08
N ASP A 223 -22.07 -1.56 -15.08
CA ASP A 223 -23.53 -1.49 -15.17
C ASP A 223 -24.00 -2.54 -16.18
N GLU A 224 -24.02 -3.81 -15.74
CA GLU A 224 -24.41 -4.96 -16.56
C GLU A 224 -25.80 -4.78 -17.20
N ALA A 225 -26.71 -4.09 -16.51
CA ALA A 225 -28.07 -3.89 -16.98
C ALA A 225 -28.14 -3.04 -18.26
N ASN A 226 -27.19 -2.12 -18.42
CA ASN A 226 -27.10 -1.23 -19.58
C ASN A 226 -25.86 -1.48 -20.45
N GLY A 227 -25.07 -2.52 -20.13
CA GLY A 227 -23.87 -2.89 -20.88
C GLY A 227 -22.82 -1.78 -20.85
N ARG A 228 -22.48 -1.26 -19.68
CA ARG A 228 -21.47 -0.19 -19.53
C ARG A 228 -20.39 -0.64 -18.56
N SER A 229 -19.16 -0.26 -18.81
CA SER A 229 -18.06 -0.52 -17.89
C SER A 229 -17.06 0.63 -17.85
N MET A 230 -16.33 0.69 -16.75
CA MET A 230 -15.23 1.61 -16.53
C MET A 230 -14.06 0.80 -15.99
N LEU A 231 -12.90 0.94 -16.62
CA LEU A 231 -11.64 0.33 -16.19
C LEU A 231 -10.63 1.44 -15.92
N VAL A 232 -9.97 1.37 -14.78
CA VAL A 232 -8.89 2.26 -14.38
C VAL A 232 -7.60 1.48 -14.37
N MET A 233 -6.61 1.95 -15.11
CA MET A 233 -5.29 1.33 -15.18
C MET A 233 -4.19 2.35 -14.88
N ALA A 234 -3.11 1.88 -14.27
CA ALA A 234 -1.87 2.64 -14.14
C ALA A 234 -0.69 1.85 -14.72
N SER A 235 0.21 2.56 -15.41
CA SER A 235 1.42 1.95 -15.95
C SER A 235 2.60 2.92 -15.86
N GLU A 236 3.79 2.40 -15.55
CA GLU A 236 4.99 3.22 -15.48
C GLU A 236 5.35 3.74 -16.89
N MET A 237 5.49 5.07 -17.04
CA MET A 237 5.81 5.68 -18.32
C MET A 237 7.01 6.63 -18.20
N ALA A 238 8.21 6.05 -18.20
CA ALA A 238 9.44 6.80 -18.02
C ALA A 238 9.65 7.88 -19.11
N ASN A 239 9.88 9.12 -18.67
CA ASN A 239 10.16 10.29 -19.52
C ASN A 239 9.05 10.65 -20.52
N ALA A 240 7.79 10.44 -20.14
CA ALA A 240 6.65 10.92 -20.91
C ALA A 240 5.98 12.14 -20.27
N ASP A 241 5.32 12.93 -21.11
CA ASP A 241 4.41 14.00 -20.71
C ASP A 241 3.10 13.87 -21.51
N ASN A 242 2.12 14.71 -21.17
CA ASN A 242 0.80 14.65 -21.81
C ASN A 242 0.83 15.05 -23.30
N GLU A 243 1.82 15.85 -23.74
CA GLU A 243 2.01 16.17 -25.16
C GLU A 243 2.50 14.94 -25.94
N LEU A 244 3.45 14.18 -25.37
CA LEU A 244 3.92 12.93 -25.96
C LEU A 244 2.79 11.90 -26.00
N LEU A 245 2.02 11.77 -24.91
CA LEU A 245 0.86 10.87 -24.86
C LEU A 245 -0.18 11.21 -25.93
N LEU A 246 -0.52 12.50 -26.07
CA LEU A 246 -1.42 12.97 -27.14
C LEU A 246 -0.87 12.58 -28.52
N SER A 247 0.42 12.80 -28.76
CA SER A 247 1.06 12.45 -30.02
C SER A 247 1.00 10.94 -30.29
N VAL A 248 1.13 10.09 -29.27
CA VAL A 248 0.97 8.64 -29.43
C VAL A 248 -0.44 8.31 -29.90
N TYR A 249 -1.46 8.84 -29.23
CA TYR A 249 -2.86 8.54 -29.58
C TYR A 249 -3.24 9.08 -30.96
N GLN A 250 -2.78 10.26 -31.34
CA GLN A 250 -3.06 10.84 -32.67
C GLN A 250 -2.39 10.10 -33.83
N ASN A 251 -1.33 9.32 -33.56
CA ASN A 251 -0.61 8.55 -34.57
C ASN A 251 -0.99 7.07 -34.60
N ASP A 252 -1.85 6.61 -33.70
CA ASP A 252 -2.35 5.24 -33.66
C ASP A 252 -3.76 5.17 -34.29
N ALA A 253 -3.91 4.27 -35.26
CA ALA A 253 -5.17 4.06 -35.98
C ALA A 253 -6.29 3.51 -35.08
N TYR A 254 -5.95 3.06 -33.87
CA TYR A 254 -6.91 2.63 -32.86
C TYR A 254 -7.79 3.77 -32.33
N TYR A 255 -7.31 5.02 -32.37
CA TYR A 255 -8.05 6.18 -31.85
C TYR A 255 -8.67 6.99 -33.00
N ALA A 256 -9.99 7.26 -32.93
CA ALA A 256 -10.67 8.17 -33.86
C ALA A 256 -10.26 9.62 -33.60
N THR A 257 -10.22 9.99 -32.31
CA THR A 257 -9.92 11.35 -31.86
C THR A 257 -9.15 11.31 -30.56
N ALA A 258 -8.17 12.19 -30.41
CA ALA A 258 -7.50 12.48 -29.15
C ALA A 258 -7.18 13.97 -29.08
N GLN A 259 -7.41 14.59 -27.92
CA GLN A 259 -7.15 16.01 -27.68
C GLN A 259 -6.62 16.25 -26.28
N LEU A 260 -5.71 17.21 -26.16
CA LEU A 260 -5.25 17.72 -24.88
C LEU A 260 -6.25 18.76 -24.37
N VAL A 261 -6.74 18.58 -23.15
CA VAL A 261 -7.62 19.49 -22.43
C VAL A 261 -7.02 19.80 -21.07
N THR A 262 -7.41 20.92 -20.48
CA THR A 262 -7.07 21.25 -19.09
C THR A 262 -8.34 21.15 -18.25
N ASN A 263 -8.32 20.34 -17.20
CA ASN A 263 -9.48 20.17 -16.33
C ASN A 263 -9.65 21.33 -15.34
N GLU A 264 -10.66 21.26 -14.47
CA GLU A 264 -10.97 22.34 -13.51
C GLU A 264 -9.88 22.52 -12.44
N HIS A 265 -9.03 21.51 -12.26
CA HIS A 265 -7.90 21.51 -11.35
C HIS A 265 -6.59 22.02 -12.00
N GLY A 266 -6.63 22.42 -13.28
CA GLY A 266 -5.46 22.91 -14.00
C GLY A 266 -4.53 21.79 -14.49
N GLN A 267 -4.96 20.53 -14.43
CA GLN A 267 -4.21 19.38 -14.91
C GLN A 267 -4.47 19.17 -16.41
N GLU A 268 -3.40 18.89 -17.14
CA GLU A 268 -3.49 18.50 -18.54
C GLU A 268 -3.89 17.02 -18.66
N VAL A 269 -4.86 16.76 -19.52
CA VAL A 269 -5.51 15.46 -19.70
C VAL A 269 -5.70 15.20 -21.19
N VAL A 270 -5.41 13.99 -21.64
CA VAL A 270 -5.66 13.55 -23.02
C VAL A 270 -7.02 12.85 -23.05
N LEU A 271 -8.04 13.54 -23.57
CA LEU A 271 -9.34 12.94 -23.84
C LEU A 271 -9.30 12.21 -25.19
N TYR A 272 -9.83 10.99 -25.26
CA TYR A 272 -9.84 10.19 -26.48
C TYR A 272 -11.13 9.41 -26.71
N VAL A 273 -11.32 8.98 -27.96
CA VAL A 273 -12.37 8.05 -28.41
C VAL A 273 -11.74 7.06 -29.40
N THR A 274 -12.05 5.76 -29.27
CA THR A 274 -11.54 4.72 -30.17
C THR A 274 -12.23 4.75 -31.54
N ALA A 275 -11.57 4.16 -32.53
CA ALA A 275 -12.02 4.19 -33.93
C ALA A 275 -13.34 3.43 -34.18
N ASP A 276 -13.61 2.41 -33.38
CA ASP A 276 -14.87 1.66 -33.39
C ASP A 276 -16.00 2.36 -32.63
N LEU A 277 -15.70 3.46 -31.91
CA LEU A 277 -16.62 4.23 -31.08
C LEU A 277 -17.20 3.43 -29.91
N GLU A 278 -16.62 2.26 -29.58
CA GLU A 278 -17.07 1.42 -28.47
C GLU A 278 -16.39 1.79 -27.15
N MET A 279 -15.27 2.53 -27.22
CA MET A 279 -14.54 3.03 -26.06
C MET A 279 -14.23 4.53 -26.14
N ALA A 280 -14.27 5.19 -24.99
CA ALA A 280 -13.84 6.56 -24.81
C ALA A 280 -13.19 6.67 -23.43
N GLY A 281 -12.41 7.71 -23.21
CA GLY A 281 -11.73 7.84 -21.95
C GLY A 281 -10.84 9.03 -21.89
N TYR A 282 -10.10 9.09 -20.81
CA TYR A 282 -9.07 10.09 -20.65
C TYR A 282 -7.86 9.47 -19.97
N SER A 283 -6.70 10.04 -20.29
CA SER A 283 -5.44 9.59 -19.74
C SER A 283 -4.56 10.78 -19.42
N PHE A 284 -3.68 10.63 -18.46
CA PHE A 284 -2.65 11.62 -18.17
C PHE A 284 -1.43 10.95 -17.56
N VAL A 285 -0.28 11.59 -17.74
CA VAL A 285 0.94 11.27 -17.00
C VAL A 285 0.96 12.13 -15.75
N GLY A 286 1.02 11.49 -14.59
CA GLY A 286 1.14 12.12 -13.29
C GLY A 286 2.53 12.72 -13.04
N GLN A 287 2.63 13.52 -11.97
CA GLN A 287 3.92 14.08 -11.54
C GLN A 287 4.87 13.00 -10.99
N ASP A 288 4.30 11.88 -10.57
CA ASP A 288 4.94 10.65 -10.14
C ASP A 288 5.55 9.84 -11.31
N GLY A 289 5.27 10.23 -12.57
CA GLY A 289 5.77 9.55 -13.77
C GLY A 289 4.93 8.34 -14.20
N TRP A 290 3.75 8.15 -13.61
CA TRP A 290 2.82 7.09 -14.01
C TRP A 290 1.80 7.59 -15.02
N LEU A 291 1.47 6.75 -15.99
CA LEU A 291 0.35 6.94 -16.89
C LEU A 291 -0.90 6.35 -16.24
N TYR A 292 -1.89 7.19 -15.97
CA TYR A 292 -3.22 6.78 -15.54
C TYR A 292 -4.17 6.80 -16.73
N ASN A 293 -4.94 5.74 -16.90
CA ASN A 293 -5.87 5.58 -18.00
C ASN A 293 -7.26 5.17 -17.49
N PHE A 294 -8.27 5.98 -17.84
CA PHE A 294 -9.66 5.80 -17.46
C PHE A 294 -10.47 5.47 -18.71
N ILE A 295 -10.83 4.20 -18.84
CA ILE A 295 -11.45 3.64 -20.04
C ILE A 295 -12.91 3.37 -19.75
N PHE A 296 -13.80 3.99 -20.52
CA PHE A 296 -15.23 3.76 -20.49
C PHE A 296 -15.62 2.98 -21.74
N ALA A 297 -16.35 1.88 -21.57
CA ALA A 297 -16.78 1.02 -22.66
C ALA A 297 -18.30 0.82 -22.66
N LEU A 298 -18.84 0.56 -23.86
CA LEU A 298 -20.21 0.10 -24.07
C LEU A 298 -20.20 -1.29 -24.73
N ASP A 299 -20.96 -2.23 -24.16
CA ASP A 299 -21.25 -3.53 -24.77
C ASP A 299 -22.24 -3.36 -25.92
N GLY A 300 -21.71 -2.91 -27.06
CA GLY A 300 -22.45 -2.67 -28.29
C GLY A 300 -23.11 -1.30 -28.32
N GLY A 301 -22.66 -0.45 -29.24
CA GLY A 301 -23.21 0.88 -29.45
C GLY A 301 -22.15 1.89 -29.85
N ASP A 302 -22.58 3.09 -30.18
CA ASP A 302 -21.72 4.23 -30.48
C ASP A 302 -21.72 5.15 -29.26
N LEU A 303 -20.60 5.24 -28.54
CA LEU A 303 -20.45 6.09 -27.35
C LEU A 303 -20.79 7.56 -27.62
N THR A 304 -20.54 8.05 -28.83
CA THR A 304 -20.82 9.44 -29.21
C THR A 304 -22.32 9.75 -29.30
N GLN A 305 -23.16 8.71 -29.36
CA GLN A 305 -24.62 8.79 -29.34
C GLN A 305 -25.21 8.50 -27.95
N ASN A 306 -24.37 8.14 -26.97
CA ASN A 306 -24.77 7.90 -25.60
C ASN A 306 -24.49 9.17 -24.76
N GLU A 307 -25.50 10.04 -24.68
CA GLU A 307 -25.42 11.31 -23.95
C GLU A 307 -24.95 11.12 -22.51
N LEU A 308 -25.45 10.10 -21.82
CA LEU A 308 -25.06 9.79 -20.44
C LEU A 308 -23.56 9.49 -20.33
N MET A 309 -23.02 8.64 -21.20
CA MET A 309 -21.59 8.30 -21.17
C MET A 309 -20.72 9.48 -21.54
N THR A 310 -21.17 10.30 -22.50
CA THR A 310 -20.46 11.52 -22.89
C THR A 310 -20.38 12.50 -21.73
N GLU A 311 -21.48 12.71 -21.02
CA GLU A 311 -21.52 13.57 -19.83
C GLU A 311 -20.73 12.99 -18.66
N LEU A 312 -20.80 11.67 -18.44
CA LEU A 312 -20.04 10.97 -17.41
C LEU A 312 -18.53 11.14 -17.64
N VAL A 313 -18.04 10.87 -18.85
CA VAL A 313 -16.62 11.08 -19.19
C VAL A 313 -16.23 12.54 -18.98
N SER A 314 -17.05 13.49 -19.42
CA SER A 314 -16.77 14.92 -19.21
C SER A 314 -16.70 15.28 -17.73
N TYR A 315 -17.60 14.73 -16.91
CA TYR A 315 -17.60 14.97 -15.47
C TYR A 315 -16.36 14.38 -14.81
N CYS A 316 -15.99 13.15 -15.18
CA CYS A 316 -14.78 12.50 -14.68
C CYS A 316 -13.52 13.27 -15.04
N VAL A 317 -13.39 13.75 -16.28
CA VAL A 317 -12.26 14.61 -16.68
C VAL A 317 -12.18 15.86 -15.82
N SER A 318 -13.30 16.55 -15.60
CA SER A 318 -13.33 17.80 -14.83
C SER A 318 -12.91 17.62 -13.37
N ASN A 319 -13.23 16.47 -12.76
CA ASN A 319 -13.15 16.26 -11.31
C ASN A 319 -12.07 15.25 -10.88
N THR A 320 -11.27 14.73 -11.80
CA THR A 320 -10.09 13.91 -11.45
C THR A 320 -8.89 14.81 -11.12
N TYR A 321 -8.21 14.56 -10.01
CA TYR A 321 -7.06 15.36 -9.55
C TYR A 321 -6.06 14.51 -8.76
N PHE A 322 -4.80 14.96 -8.69
CA PHE A 322 -3.84 14.46 -7.70
C PHE A 322 -3.98 15.24 -6.40
N GLN A 323 -3.86 14.53 -5.27
CA GLN A 323 -3.71 15.15 -3.95
C GLN A 323 -2.34 15.79 -3.77
#